data_AF-K2EGU5-F1
#
_entry.id   AF-K2EGU5-F1
#
_cell.length_a   1.000
_cell.length_b   1.000
_cell.length_c   1.000
_cell.angle_alpha   90.00
_cell.angle_beta   90.00
_cell.angle_gamma   90.00
#
_symmetry.space_group_name_H-M   'P 1'
#
loop_
_entity.id
_entity.type
_entity.pdbx_description
1 polymer ?
#
loop_
_entity_poly.entity_id
_entity_poly.type
_entity_poly.pdbx_seq_one_letter_code
_entity_poly.pdbx_strand_id
1 'polypeptide(L)'
;MQVTEYLLILIGAVFVNNIVMVKILGLCPFMGVSRKLEASLGMGAATTFVLTVASGASYLINQYLLGPELSYLTTLSFIVVIAG
;
A
#
# COMPACT_ATOMS: atom_id res chain seq x y z
N MET A 1 -31.28 18.25 -5.76
CA MET A 1 -29.82 18.42 -5.75
C MET A 1 -29.22 17.09 -6.15
N GLN A 2 -28.51 17.05 -7.27
CA GLN A 2 -28.62 15.97 -8.25
C GLN A 2 -27.63 14.83 -7.99
N VAL A 3 -28.13 13.59 -8.07
CA VAL A 3 -27.39 12.31 -8.02
C VAL A 3 -26.14 12.33 -8.92
N THR A 4 -26.14 13.16 -9.96
CA THR A 4 -25.02 13.45 -10.85
C THR A 4 -23.75 13.92 -10.13
N GLU A 5 -23.84 14.74 -9.08
CA GLU A 5 -22.66 15.18 -8.29
C GLU A 5 -22.03 14.02 -7.52
N TYR A 6 -22.84 13.18 -6.87
CA TYR A 6 -22.34 11.96 -6.22
C TYR A 6 -21.76 10.98 -7.22
N LEU A 7 -22.37 10.86 -8.41
CA LEU A 7 -21.86 10.00 -9.49
C LEU A 7 -20.54 10.54 -10.05
N LEU A 8 -20.37 11.85 -10.19
CA LEU A 8 -19.12 12.49 -10.62
C LEU A 8 -18.02 12.40 -9.55
N ILE A 9 -18.35 12.55 -8.26
CA ILE A 9 -17.39 12.33 -7.16
C ILE A 9 -17.00 10.84 -7.10
N LEU A 10 -17.95 9.93 -7.31
CA LEU A 10 -17.70 8.49 -7.29
C LEU A 10 -16.84 8.05 -8.50
N ILE A 11 -17.15 8.55 -9.72
CA ILE A 11 -16.31 8.34 -10.90
C ILE A 11 -14.92 9.00 -10.72
N GLY A 12 -14.87 10.23 -10.20
CA GLY A 12 -13.62 10.96 -9.97
C GLY A 12 -12.73 10.31 -8.91
N ALA A 13 -13.32 9.78 -7.84
CA ALA A 13 -12.59 9.05 -6.80
C ALA A 13 -12.07 7.70 -7.31
N VAL A 14 -12.85 6.97 -8.11
CA VAL A 14 -12.49 5.63 -8.61
C VAL A 14 -11.50 5.66 -9.78
N PHE A 15 -11.54 6.69 -10.64
CA PHE A 15 -10.66 6.79 -11.82
C PHE A 15 -9.54 7.83 -11.69
N VAL A 16 -9.77 8.99 -11.06
CA VAL A 16 -8.79 10.10 -11.01
C VAL A 16 -8.00 10.09 -9.70
N ASN A 17 -8.63 9.73 -8.58
CA ASN A 17 -7.99 9.70 -7.26
C ASN A 17 -7.60 8.30 -6.76
N ASN A 18 -7.88 7.26 -7.56
CA ASN A 18 -7.62 5.90 -7.12
C ASN A 18 -6.11 5.59 -7.15
N ILE A 19 -5.55 5.48 -5.95
CA ILE A 19 -4.15 5.16 -5.66
C ILE A 19 -3.65 3.94 -6.44
N VAL A 20 -4.53 2.98 -6.75
CA VAL A 20 -4.21 1.76 -7.50
C VAL A 20 -3.62 2.05 -8.89
N MET A 21 -4.05 3.12 -9.57
CA MET A 21 -3.61 3.43 -10.94
C MET A 21 -2.49 4.49 -10.98
N VAL A 22 -2.44 5.39 -10.00
CA VAL A 22 -1.53 6.56 -10.01
C VAL A 22 -0.15 6.28 -9.44
N LYS A 23 -0.03 5.36 -8.48
CA LYS A 23 1.16 5.30 -7.64
C LYS A 23 2.25 4.31 -8.09
N ILE A 24 2.01 3.43 -9.08
CA ILE A 24 2.98 2.42 -9.60
C ILE A 24 3.75 1.71 -8.45
N LEU A 25 3.17 1.59 -7.24
CA LEU A 25 3.77 0.81 -6.16
C LEU A 25 3.63 -0.65 -6.57
N GLY A 26 4.74 -1.31 -6.91
CA GLY A 26 4.72 -2.70 -7.38
C GLY A 26 4.96 -2.91 -8.88
N LEU A 27 5.60 -1.98 -9.59
CA LEU A 27 6.14 -2.19 -10.95
C LEU A 27 6.93 -3.51 -11.07
N CYS A 28 7.78 -3.79 -10.07
CA CYS A 28 8.64 -4.96 -10.03
C CYS A 28 7.85 -6.30 -10.01
N PRO A 29 6.86 -6.50 -9.12
CA PRO A 29 6.00 -7.67 -9.20
C PRO A 29 5.15 -7.67 -10.48
N PHE A 30 4.64 -6.52 -10.92
CA PHE A 30 3.81 -6.43 -12.12
C PHE A 30 4.51 -6.97 -13.38
N MET A 31 5.77 -6.59 -13.62
CA MET A 31 6.55 -7.11 -14.76
C MET A 31 6.77 -8.63 -14.68
N GLY A 32 6.89 -9.20 -13.48
CA GLY A 32 7.13 -10.63 -13.27
C GLY A 32 5.88 -11.52 -13.42
N VAL A 33 4.71 -11.05 -12.98
CA VAL A 33 3.47 -11.87 -12.93
C VAL A 33 2.40 -11.53 -13.96
N SER A 34 2.62 -10.53 -14.83
CA SER A 34 1.64 -10.10 -15.86
C SER A 34 1.14 -11.22 -16.79
N ARG A 35 1.90 -12.30 -16.98
CA ARG A 35 1.57 -13.36 -17.96
C ARG A 35 0.62 -14.43 -17.43
N LYS A 36 0.39 -14.54 -16.11
CA LYS A 36 -0.45 -15.59 -15.51
C LYS A 36 -1.33 -15.03 -14.39
N LEU A 37 -2.64 -15.16 -14.56
CA LEU A 37 -3.63 -14.73 -13.55
C LEU A 37 -3.48 -15.47 -12.22
N GLU A 38 -3.17 -16.76 -12.26
CA GLU A 38 -2.93 -17.56 -11.04
C GLU A 38 -1.72 -17.04 -10.24
N ALA A 39 -0.67 -16.57 -10.94
CA ALA A 39 0.52 -16.03 -10.31
C ALA A 39 0.29 -14.63 -9.74
N SER A 40 -0.50 -13.78 -10.42
CA SER A 40 -0.82 -12.44 -9.92
C SER A 40 -1.72 -12.47 -8.69
N LEU A 41 -2.67 -13.40 -8.62
CA LEU A 41 -3.49 -13.65 -7.43
C LEU A 41 -2.64 -14.09 -6.23
N GLY A 42 -1.72 -15.04 -6.42
CA GLY A 42 -0.82 -15.49 -5.35
C GLY A 42 0.11 -14.37 -4.86
N MET A 43 0.67 -13.58 -5.78
CA MET A 43 1.57 -12.48 -5.44
C MET A 43 0.85 -11.32 -4.73
N GLY A 44 -0.40 -11.02 -5.12
CA GLY A 44 -1.25 -10.04 -4.44
C GLY A 44 -1.64 -10.47 -3.02
N ALA A 45 -2.00 -11.74 -2.83
CA ALA A 45 -2.32 -12.28 -1.50
C ALA A 45 -1.09 -12.28 -0.57
N ALA A 46 0.09 -12.63 -1.09
CA ALA A 46 1.33 -12.61 -0.33
C ALA A 46 1.70 -11.18 0.11
N THR A 47 1.66 -10.22 -0.81
CA THR A 47 2.04 -8.83 -0.50
C THR A 47 1.05 -8.14 0.42
N THR A 48 -0.26 -8.36 0.25
CA THR A 48 -1.28 -7.83 1.20
C THR A 48 -1.08 -8.37 2.60
N PHE A 49 -0.77 -9.66 2.75
CA PHE A 49 -0.47 -10.25 4.06
C PHE A 49 0.78 -9.63 4.70
N VAL A 50 1.89 -9.55 3.97
CA VAL A 50 3.15 -8.97 4.47
C VAL A 50 2.97 -7.51 4.85
N LEU A 51 2.32 -6.70 4.01
CA LEU A 51 2.04 -5.29 4.29
C LEU A 51 1.16 -5.09 5.52
N THR A 52 0.19 -5.97 5.75
CA THR A 52 -0.70 -5.90 6.92
C THR A 52 0.06 -6.16 8.22
N VAL A 53 0.88 -7.21 8.24
CA VAL A 53 1.72 -7.55 9.41
C VAL A 53 2.80 -6.49 9.64
N ALA A 54 3.46 -6.05 8.58
CA ALA A 54 4.50 -5.02 8.65
C ALA A 54 3.95 -3.68 9.15
N SER A 55 2.77 -3.25 8.68
CA SER A 55 2.14 -2.02 9.16
C SER A 55 1.81 -2.08 10.66
N GLY A 56 1.34 -3.24 11.15
CA GLY A 56 1.10 -3.46 12.57
C GLY A 56 2.39 -3.43 13.40
N ALA A 57 3.44 -4.10 12.92
CA ALA A 57 4.74 -4.11 13.58
C ALA A 57 5.39 -2.71 13.60
N SER A 58 5.33 -1.98 12.49
CA SER A 58 5.86 -0.61 12.41
C SER A 58 5.07 0.37 13.27
N TYR A 59 3.77 0.17 13.48
CA TYR A 59 2.98 0.96 14.45
C TYR A 59 3.45 0.72 15.89
N LEU A 60 3.70 -0.54 16.26
CA LEU A 60 4.28 -0.88 17.57
C LEU A 60 5.67 -0.25 17.76
N ILE A 61 6.54 -0.33 16.74
CA ILE A 61 7.89 0.25 16.80
C ILE A 61 7.82 1.78 16.90
N ASN A 62 6.92 2.42 16.15
CA ASN A 62 6.75 3.87 16.19
C ASN A 62 6.23 4.34 17.57
N GLN A 63 5.31 3.60 18.18
CA GLN A 63 4.73 3.97 19.48
C GLN A 63 5.61 3.61 20.68
N TYR A 64 6.34 2.49 20.62
CA TYR A 64 7.08 1.96 21.77
C TYR A 64 8.57 2.32 21.76
N LEU A 65 9.15 2.63 20.59
CA LEU A 65 10.60 2.82 20.41
C LEU A 65 10.99 4.22 19.91
N LEU A 66 10.10 4.93 19.22
CA LEU A 66 10.37 6.27 18.68
C LEU A 66 9.65 7.34 19.51
N GLY A 67 10.40 8.02 20.36
CA GLY A 67 9.98 9.34 20.87
C GLY A 67 9.87 10.36 19.72
N PRO A 68 9.16 11.50 19.91
CA PRO A 68 8.87 12.50 18.88
C PRO A 68 10.10 13.06 18.14
N GLU A 69 11.31 12.86 18.68
CA GLU A 69 12.57 13.32 18.09
C GLU A 69 13.16 12.39 17.01
N LEU A 70 12.70 11.13 16.89
CA LEU A 70 13.24 10.15 15.93
C LEU A 70 12.29 9.85 14.76
N SER A 71 11.34 10.73 14.43
CA SER A 71 10.37 10.53 13.34
C SER A 71 11.03 10.17 12.00
N TYR A 72 12.26 10.62 11.74
CA TYR A 72 13.01 10.33 10.52
C TYR A 72 13.40 8.85 10.36
N LEU A 73 13.48 8.09 11.46
CA LEU A 73 13.82 6.66 11.45
C LEU A 73 12.60 5.76 11.14
N THR A 74 11.38 6.31 11.17
CA THR A 74 10.15 5.54 10.89
C THR A 74 10.16 4.92 9.49
N THR A 75 10.68 5.64 8.50
CA THR A 75 10.78 5.12 7.13
C THR A 75 11.81 3.98 7.04
N LEU A 76 12.93 4.09 7.75
CA LEU A 76 13.96 3.05 7.81
C LEU A 76 13.45 1.79 8.52
N SER A 77 12.71 1.93 9.62
CA SER A 77 12.11 0.78 10.31
C SER A 77 11.07 0.08 9.45
N PHE A 78 10.27 0.82 8.67
CA PHE A 78 9.37 0.24 7.67
C PHE A 78 10.11 -0.62 6.63
N ILE A 79 11.24 -0.15 6.10
CA ILE A 79 12.04 -0.90 5.12
C ILE A 79 12.62 -2.17 5.75
N VAL A 80 13.19 -2.08 6.96
CA VAL A 80 13.80 -3.22 7.66
C VAL A 80 12.77 -4.27 8.05
N VAL A 81 11.57 -3.87 8.48
CA VAL A 81 10.50 -4.81 8.84
C VAL A 81 9.90 -5.51 7.62
N ILE A 82 9.87 -4.84 6.45
CA ILE A 82 9.36 -5.44 5.21
C ILE A 82 10.41 -6.32 4.52
N ALA A 83 11.69 -5.94 4.58
CA ALA A 83 12.79 -6.65 3.91
C ALA A 83 13.50 -7.69 4.76
N GLY A 84 13.35 -7.62 6.09
CA GLY A 84 13.97 -8.52 7.07
C GLY A 84 13.23 -9.84 7.25
#